data_AF-A0A3D8QPZ7-F1
#
_entry.id   AF-A0A3D8QPZ7-F1
#
_cell.length_a   1.000
_cell.length_b   1.000
_cell.length_c   1.000
_cell.angle_alpha   90.00
_cell.angle_beta   90.00
_cell.angle_gamma   90.00
#
_symmetry.space_group_name_H-M   'P 1'
#
loop_
_entity.id
_entity.type
_entity.pdbx_description
1 polymer ?
#
loop_
_entity_poly.entity_id
_entity_poly.type
_entity_poly.pdbx_seq_one_letter_code
_entity_poly.pdbx_strand_id
1 'polypeptide(L)'
;MAKFALVLTLIGVWTLTHFYDPSSSLRSYVKISLLAALVLVPGLLVWNTFVFPLFFSSYLRLPQAKQSKSWKRILTTIQNGSVMLHIVENTPNKGILRALDLFNRETLIVTSPKGIKDLLQNNAYDFEKSPFVKKLLRLVLGDGLVVVEGAEHKMQRKALLPAFSFRHVKELYPLFWSKSNEMVDLIKQDLRQQTSDGTIEISDWATRVALDLIGIAGFGVDFRSLTNPETPLNVAYKNALQPGKSSRFILVLALLTSSKLVRVLPTKKGKDLREGSVFIRKYIRGMLDARSSEKADADNDEDRHKDIISVATKYGNFTTESLIDQAQTFLGAGHDTSAANLTWAIYVCSQPEYKHVQDRLRSEIRSQLPSPASGTEITAEMLDKLPYLEAVCKEVTRLYPAVPLIRRYCVRDSFVDGVAVRKGTSLMVPTWALHRSKELWGDTAKVFNPDRWLEGENAANGGMEGLAYLTFAYGARQCIGKSFATAEFKALLAALVGSFEIEAVDDPKVKIVWGVVAKIRGGYRVRLKNLDAW
;
A
#
# COMPACT_ATOMS: atom_id res chain seq x y z
N MET A 1 7.23 25.36 15.20
CA MET A 1 7.85 26.68 14.98
C MET A 1 6.90 27.68 14.33
N ALA A 2 6.36 27.49 13.11
CA ALA A 2 5.52 28.51 12.46
C ALA A 2 4.30 29.02 13.28
N LYS A 3 3.58 28.13 13.99
CA LYS A 3 2.48 28.54 14.90
C LYS A 3 2.97 29.32 16.11
N PHE A 4 4.14 28.97 16.63
CA PHE A 4 4.75 29.63 17.78
C PHE A 4 5.33 31.00 17.40
N ALA A 5 5.92 31.09 16.21
CA ALA A 5 6.37 32.35 15.62
C ALA A 5 5.19 33.28 15.34
N LEU A 6 4.09 32.80 14.75
CA LEU A 6 2.89 33.61 14.53
C LEU A 6 2.30 34.13 15.85
N VAL A 7 2.23 33.28 16.89
CA VAL A 7 1.73 33.68 18.21
C VAL A 7 2.68 34.68 18.87
N LEU A 8 3.99 34.46 18.85
CA LEU A 8 4.98 35.40 19.39
C LEU A 8 5.02 36.72 18.61
N THR A 9 4.80 36.69 17.30
CA THR A 9 4.64 37.89 16.49
C THR A 9 3.35 38.63 16.86
N LEU A 10 2.23 37.94 17.00
CA LEU A 10 0.97 38.58 17.40
C LEU A 10 1.06 39.15 18.82
N ILE A 11 1.73 38.45 19.74
CA ILE A 11 2.03 38.94 21.09
C ILE A 11 3.00 40.12 21.03
N GLY A 12 4.05 40.06 20.20
CA GLY A 12 5.04 41.12 20.01
C GLY A 12 4.42 42.39 19.42
N VAL A 13 3.55 42.22 18.42
CA VAL A 13 2.78 43.32 17.82
C VAL A 13 1.79 43.88 18.83
N TRP A 14 1.07 43.03 19.58
CA TRP A 14 0.15 43.48 20.62
C TRP A 14 0.87 44.22 21.76
N THR A 15 1.99 43.70 22.26
CA THR A 15 2.78 44.34 23.32
C THR A 15 3.38 45.66 22.85
N LEU A 16 4.01 45.70 21.67
CA LEU A 16 4.56 46.94 21.12
C LEU A 16 3.47 47.99 20.91
N THR A 17 2.29 47.63 20.42
CA THR A 17 1.21 48.60 20.17
C THR A 17 0.47 49.02 21.45
N HIS A 18 0.28 48.12 22.42
CA HIS A 18 -0.41 48.41 23.67
C HIS A 18 0.41 49.30 24.62
N PHE A 19 1.73 49.13 24.64
CA PHE A 19 2.62 49.91 25.50
C PHE A 19 3.10 51.23 24.87
N TYR A 20 3.18 51.34 23.53
CA TYR A 20 3.61 52.59 22.87
C TYR A 20 2.47 53.52 22.43
N ASP A 21 1.24 53.02 22.23
CA ASP A 21 0.08 53.86 21.88
C ASP A 21 -1.21 53.36 22.55
N PRO A 22 -1.46 53.71 23.83
CA PRO A 22 -2.64 53.31 24.57
C PRO A 22 -3.95 53.91 24.02
N SER A 23 -3.89 54.86 23.09
CA SER A 23 -5.06 55.49 22.45
C SER A 23 -5.58 54.71 21.23
N SER A 24 -4.86 53.69 20.80
CA SER A 24 -5.18 52.94 19.59
C SER A 24 -6.46 52.09 19.75
N SER A 25 -7.41 52.26 18.83
CA SER A 25 -8.67 51.50 18.85
C SER A 25 -8.44 50.00 18.55
N LEU A 26 -9.35 49.11 18.98
CA LEU A 26 -9.37 47.69 18.61
C LEU A 26 -9.18 47.45 17.10
N ARG A 27 -9.70 48.37 16.27
CA ARG A 27 -9.54 48.33 14.80
C ARG A 27 -8.09 48.53 14.36
N SER A 28 -7.31 49.35 15.06
CA SER A 28 -5.89 49.57 14.79
C SER A 28 -5.07 48.32 15.10
N TYR A 29 -5.34 47.63 16.23
CA TYR A 29 -4.68 46.36 16.57
C TYR A 29 -4.91 45.26 15.53
N VAL A 30 -6.16 45.12 15.08
CA VAL A 30 -6.51 44.14 14.04
C VAL A 30 -5.79 44.48 12.73
N LYS A 31 -5.76 45.76 12.33
CA LYS A 31 -5.05 46.19 11.11
C LYS A 31 -3.55 45.90 11.17
N ILE A 32 -2.86 46.25 12.26
CA ILE A 32 -1.42 46.03 12.41
C ILE A 32 -1.11 44.53 12.47
N SER A 33 -1.92 43.74 13.18
CA SER A 33 -1.77 42.29 13.23
C SER A 33 -1.95 41.63 11.86
N LEU A 34 -2.94 42.09 11.07
CA LEU A 34 -3.16 41.63 9.70
C LEU A 34 -1.99 42.03 8.78
N LEU A 35 -1.47 43.26 8.89
CA LEU A 35 -0.31 43.72 8.13
C LEU A 35 0.95 42.93 8.48
N ALA A 36 1.21 42.71 9.76
CA ALA A 36 2.35 41.91 10.23
C ALA A 36 2.24 40.46 9.72
N ALA A 37 1.04 39.85 9.79
CA ALA A 37 0.79 38.53 9.22
C ALA A 37 1.00 38.51 7.70
N LEU A 38 0.59 39.56 6.99
CA LEU A 38 0.72 39.68 5.53
C LEU A 38 2.18 39.78 5.07
N VAL A 39 3.11 40.22 5.92
CA VAL A 39 4.55 40.24 5.63
C VAL A 39 5.26 38.99 6.14
N LEU A 40 5.03 38.61 7.40
CA LEU A 40 5.79 37.56 8.07
C LEU A 40 5.39 36.16 7.60
N VAL A 41 4.13 35.93 7.25
CA VAL A 41 3.71 34.61 6.73
C VAL A 41 4.38 34.33 5.38
N PRO A 42 4.34 35.22 4.36
CA PRO A 42 5.11 35.03 3.14
C PRO A 42 6.61 34.93 3.40
N GLY A 43 7.18 35.76 4.27
CA GLY A 43 8.60 35.69 4.63
C GLY A 43 9.01 34.33 5.20
N LEU A 44 8.23 33.78 6.14
CA LEU A 44 8.44 32.45 6.70
C LEU A 44 8.21 31.34 5.67
N LEU A 45 7.26 31.50 4.76
CA LEU A 45 7.05 30.55 3.67
C LEU A 45 8.24 30.53 2.71
N VAL A 46 8.74 31.70 2.32
CA VAL A 46 9.93 31.83 1.47
C VAL A 46 11.16 31.25 2.19
N TRP A 47 11.32 31.56 3.49
CA TRP A 47 12.41 31.00 4.29
C TRP A 47 12.38 29.47 4.32
N ASN A 48 11.25 28.88 4.69
CA ASN A 48 11.14 27.43 4.84
C ASN A 48 11.11 26.67 3.50
N THR A 49 10.65 27.31 2.42
CA THR A 49 10.51 26.68 1.09
C THR A 49 11.75 26.89 0.22
N PHE A 50 12.46 28.00 0.35
CA PHE A 50 13.58 28.31 -0.53
C PHE A 50 14.87 28.49 0.26
N VAL A 51 14.90 29.40 1.21
CA VAL A 51 16.16 29.84 1.82
C VAL A 51 16.79 28.74 2.67
N PHE A 52 16.04 28.22 3.66
CA PHE A 52 16.53 27.18 4.56
C PHE A 52 16.94 25.89 3.85
N PRO A 53 16.08 25.23 3.04
CA PRO A 53 16.47 23.98 2.41
C PRO A 53 17.64 24.19 1.44
N LEU A 54 17.70 25.28 0.68
CA LEU A 54 18.74 25.43 -0.35
C LEU A 54 20.10 25.84 0.20
N PHE A 55 20.16 26.57 1.32
CA PHE A 55 21.41 27.18 1.78
C PHE A 55 21.83 26.81 3.22
N PHE A 56 20.90 26.42 4.09
CA PHE A 56 21.19 26.26 5.53
C PHE A 56 20.98 24.84 6.05
N SER A 57 20.45 23.93 5.23
CA SER A 57 20.21 22.57 5.68
C SER A 57 21.49 21.81 6.00
N SER A 58 21.49 21.06 7.11
CA SER A 58 22.57 20.13 7.46
C SER A 58 22.74 19.01 6.44
N TYR A 59 21.74 18.77 5.59
CA TYR A 59 21.76 17.71 4.59
C TYR A 59 22.45 18.12 3.28
N LEU A 60 22.87 19.38 3.12
CA LEU A 60 23.56 19.85 1.91
C LEU A 60 24.86 19.09 1.59
N ARG A 61 25.44 18.39 2.58
CA ARG A 61 26.62 17.53 2.42
C ARG A 61 26.30 16.16 1.81
N LEU A 62 25.03 15.74 1.81
CA LEU A 62 24.62 14.48 1.21
C LEU A 62 24.54 14.61 -0.32
N PRO A 63 24.75 13.51 -1.07
CA PRO A 63 24.55 13.51 -2.51
C PRO A 63 23.14 13.98 -2.88
N GLN A 64 23.07 15.01 -3.74
CA GLN A 64 21.82 15.60 -4.18
C GLN A 64 21.22 14.80 -5.34
N ALA A 65 19.97 14.36 -5.17
CA ALA A 65 19.18 13.71 -6.20
C ALA A 65 19.09 14.59 -7.46
N LYS A 66 19.38 13.99 -8.63
CA LYS A 66 19.15 14.63 -9.93
C LYS A 66 17.65 14.79 -10.16
N GLN A 67 17.17 16.03 -10.06
CA GLN A 67 15.76 16.39 -10.24
C GLN A 67 15.63 17.51 -11.28
N SER A 68 14.41 17.71 -11.81
CA SER A 68 14.13 18.81 -12.72
C SER A 68 14.52 20.16 -12.11
N LYS A 69 15.22 21.00 -12.87
CA LYS A 69 15.56 22.37 -12.48
C LYS A 69 14.40 23.37 -12.67
N SER A 70 13.27 22.92 -13.22
CA SER A 70 12.09 23.78 -13.44
C SER A 70 11.49 24.24 -12.10
N TRP A 71 11.07 25.50 -12.03
CA TRP A 71 10.32 26.04 -10.88
C TRP A 71 9.05 25.22 -10.57
N LYS A 72 8.45 24.60 -11.60
CA LYS A 72 7.29 23.72 -11.45
C LYS A 72 7.56 22.52 -10.55
N ARG A 73 8.83 22.13 -10.34
CA ARG A 73 9.22 21.05 -9.41
C ARG A 73 8.64 21.25 -8.02
N ILE A 74 8.54 22.50 -7.57
CA ILE A 74 8.02 22.86 -6.24
C ILE A 74 6.57 22.37 -6.06
N LEU A 75 5.83 22.22 -7.15
CA LEU A 75 4.44 21.73 -7.18
C LEU A 75 4.33 20.23 -7.52
N THR A 76 5.45 19.54 -7.66
CA THR A 76 5.49 18.10 -7.98
C THR A 76 5.97 17.28 -6.80
N THR A 77 5.43 16.07 -6.65
CA THR A 77 5.94 15.11 -5.66
C THR A 77 6.87 14.11 -6.31
N ILE A 78 7.86 13.66 -5.54
CA ILE A 78 8.80 12.60 -5.96
C ILE A 78 8.25 11.18 -5.71
N GLN A 79 7.06 11.04 -5.13
CA GLN A 79 6.44 9.75 -4.73
C GLN A 79 6.04 8.81 -5.88
N ASN A 80 6.50 9.08 -7.09
CA ASN A 80 6.26 8.26 -8.26
C ASN A 80 7.41 7.24 -8.39
N GLY A 81 7.10 5.95 -8.50
CA GLY A 81 8.11 4.89 -8.59
C GLY A 81 9.03 5.03 -9.81
N SER A 82 8.56 5.55 -10.95
CA SER A 82 9.42 5.83 -12.10
C SER A 82 10.34 7.03 -11.88
N VAL A 83 9.86 8.06 -11.18
CA VAL A 83 10.70 9.22 -10.79
C VAL A 83 11.78 8.77 -9.80
N MET A 84 11.43 7.94 -8.83
CA MET A 84 12.37 7.38 -7.86
C MET A 84 13.41 6.48 -8.54
N LEU A 85 12.97 5.62 -9.46
CA LEU A 85 13.88 4.80 -10.26
C LEU A 85 14.88 5.67 -11.01
N HIS A 86 14.41 6.70 -11.72
CA HIS A 86 15.28 7.63 -12.42
C HIS A 86 16.28 8.33 -11.47
N ILE A 87 15.81 8.79 -10.30
CA ILE A 87 16.68 9.43 -9.30
C ILE A 87 17.78 8.48 -8.83
N VAL A 88 17.43 7.26 -8.43
CA VAL A 88 18.37 6.27 -7.89
C VAL A 88 19.38 5.84 -8.94
N GLU A 89 18.95 5.63 -10.19
CA GLU A 89 19.85 5.21 -11.28
C GLU A 89 20.81 6.30 -11.73
N ASN A 90 20.36 7.55 -11.78
CA ASN A 90 21.13 8.63 -12.36
C ASN A 90 21.94 9.42 -11.33
N THR A 91 21.70 9.19 -10.04
CA THR A 91 22.44 9.85 -8.95
C THR A 91 23.39 8.82 -8.33
N PRO A 92 24.71 9.00 -8.45
CA PRO A 92 25.68 8.21 -7.69
C PRO A 92 25.32 8.31 -6.21
N ASN A 93 25.01 7.17 -5.60
CA ASN A 93 24.53 7.11 -4.24
C ASN A 93 25.41 6.15 -3.43
N LYS A 94 25.79 6.56 -2.22
CA LYS A 94 26.43 5.71 -1.22
C LYS A 94 25.48 5.56 -0.03
N GLY A 95 24.28 5.05 -0.30
CA GLY A 95 23.29 4.68 0.71
C GLY A 95 22.20 5.69 1.06
N ILE A 96 22.48 7.01 1.08
CA ILE A 96 21.45 8.03 1.35
C ILE A 96 21.57 9.19 0.34
N LEU A 97 20.45 9.51 -0.31
CA LEU A 97 20.32 10.65 -1.21
C LEU A 97 19.43 11.73 -0.60
N ARG A 98 19.81 12.98 -0.79
CA ARG A 98 18.96 14.12 -0.48
C ARG A 98 18.10 14.47 -1.70
N ALA A 99 16.77 14.52 -1.52
CA ALA A 99 15.84 14.98 -2.52
C ALA A 99 14.94 16.11 -1.99
N LEU A 100 14.45 16.95 -2.90
CA LEU A 100 13.49 17.99 -2.61
C LEU A 100 12.11 17.56 -3.13
N ASP A 101 11.18 17.31 -2.22
CA ASP A 101 9.79 16.95 -2.51
C ASP A 101 8.93 18.23 -2.66
N LEU A 102 7.61 18.09 -2.65
CA LEU A 102 6.65 19.19 -2.71
C LEU A 102 7.03 20.36 -1.76
N PHE A 103 6.98 21.59 -2.27
CA PHE A 103 7.44 22.82 -1.59
C PHE A 103 8.90 22.77 -1.13
N ASN A 104 9.77 22.14 -1.94
CA ASN A 104 11.19 21.89 -1.64
C ASN A 104 11.42 21.26 -0.26
N ARG A 105 10.44 20.50 0.23
CA ARG A 105 10.57 19.82 1.51
C ARG A 105 11.64 18.77 1.39
N GLU A 106 12.65 18.86 2.23
CA GLU A 106 13.75 17.90 2.23
C GLU A 106 13.27 16.50 2.60
N THR A 107 13.64 15.54 1.77
CA THR A 107 13.36 14.11 1.96
C THR A 107 14.63 13.33 1.70
N LEU A 108 14.97 12.42 2.61
CA LEU A 108 16.09 11.51 2.47
C LEU A 108 15.62 10.21 1.82
N ILE A 109 16.21 9.83 0.69
CA ILE A 109 15.97 8.56 0.03
C ILE A 109 17.04 7.60 0.51
N VAL A 110 16.64 6.53 1.18
CA VAL A 110 17.51 5.50 1.76
C VAL A 110 17.58 4.32 0.79
N THR A 111 18.78 4.02 0.32
CA THR A 111 19.07 2.97 -0.66
C THR A 111 20.00 1.89 -0.12
N SER A 112 20.82 2.17 0.91
CA SER A 112 21.71 1.16 1.49
C SER A 112 20.93 0.16 2.36
N PRO A 113 21.26 -1.14 2.29
CA PRO A 113 20.68 -2.16 3.15
C PRO A 113 20.86 -1.88 4.64
N LYS A 114 22.03 -1.36 5.04
CA LYS A 114 22.27 -0.88 6.42
C LYS A 114 21.32 0.25 6.82
N GLY A 115 21.15 1.28 5.99
CA GLY A 115 20.23 2.37 6.26
C GLY A 115 18.76 1.90 6.33
N ILE A 116 18.37 0.96 5.47
CA ILE A 116 17.02 0.37 5.49
C ILE A 116 16.80 -0.42 6.79
N LYS A 117 17.81 -1.17 7.25
CA LYS A 117 17.77 -1.89 8.53
C LYS A 117 17.66 -0.91 9.71
N ASP A 118 18.44 0.16 9.72
CA ASP A 118 18.34 1.20 10.75
C ASP A 118 16.94 1.83 10.78
N LEU A 119 16.41 2.20 9.61
CA LEU A 119 15.12 2.87 9.48
C LEU A 119 13.92 1.98 9.82
N LEU A 120 13.94 0.70 9.42
CA LEU A 120 12.78 -0.19 9.50
C LEU A 120 12.84 -1.19 10.66
N GLN A 121 14.01 -1.46 11.23
CA GLN A 121 14.22 -2.41 12.31
C GLN A 121 14.82 -1.77 13.56
N ASN A 122 16.07 -1.29 13.49
CA ASN A 122 16.82 -0.89 14.70
C ASN A 122 16.16 0.32 15.40
N ASN A 123 15.82 1.35 14.62
CA ASN A 123 15.28 2.62 15.10
C ASN A 123 13.81 2.80 14.67
N ALA A 124 13.09 1.71 14.41
CA ALA A 124 11.79 1.74 13.72
C ALA A 124 10.71 2.63 14.37
N TYR A 125 10.80 2.89 15.68
CA TYR A 125 9.86 3.73 16.44
C TYR A 125 10.29 5.20 16.58
N ASP A 126 11.48 5.54 16.10
CA ASP A 126 11.91 6.94 15.89
C ASP A 126 11.36 7.48 14.56
N PHE A 127 10.94 6.55 13.71
CA PHE A 127 10.49 6.79 12.35
C PHE A 127 9.03 6.35 12.18
N GLU A 128 8.13 7.32 12.26
CA GLU A 128 6.69 7.09 12.17
C GLU A 128 6.12 7.46 10.80
N LYS A 129 4.84 7.17 10.54
CA LYS A 129 4.12 7.87 9.48
C LYS A 129 3.92 9.33 9.88
N SER A 130 4.08 10.24 8.91
CA SER A 130 3.85 11.66 9.18
C SER A 130 2.40 11.92 9.61
N PRO A 131 2.12 12.96 10.40
CA PRO A 131 0.75 13.29 10.82
C PRO A 131 -0.23 13.45 9.65
N PHE A 132 0.28 13.91 8.50
CA PHE A 132 -0.50 14.02 7.27
C PHE A 132 -0.89 12.64 6.73
N VAL A 133 0.08 11.73 6.58
CA VAL A 133 -0.16 10.36 6.09
C VAL A 133 -1.11 9.61 7.02
N LYS A 134 -0.93 9.73 8.35
CA LYS A 134 -1.84 9.12 9.33
C LYS A 134 -3.28 9.57 9.12
N LYS A 135 -3.51 10.89 8.95
CA LYS A 135 -4.85 11.45 8.71
C LYS A 135 -5.47 10.96 7.41
N LEU A 136 -4.69 10.82 6.34
CA LEU A 136 -5.17 10.32 5.06
C LEU A 136 -5.59 8.84 5.17
N LEU A 137 -4.73 8.01 5.78
CA LEU A 137 -5.00 6.59 5.95
C LEU A 137 -6.21 6.32 6.86
N ARG A 138 -6.40 7.09 7.93
CA ARG A 138 -7.58 6.99 8.83
C ARG A 138 -8.92 7.07 8.13
N LEU A 139 -9.01 7.82 7.02
CA LEU A 139 -10.26 7.95 6.28
C LEU A 139 -10.72 6.62 5.69
N VAL A 140 -9.77 5.76 5.32
CA VAL A 140 -10.05 4.51 4.61
C VAL A 140 -9.82 3.29 5.50
N LEU A 141 -8.83 3.32 6.38
CA LEU A 141 -8.38 2.17 7.18
C LEU A 141 -8.78 2.22 8.67
N GLY A 142 -9.36 3.33 9.15
CA GLY A 142 -9.65 3.52 10.58
C GLY A 142 -8.38 3.71 11.41
N ASP A 143 -8.50 3.60 12.74
CA ASP A 143 -7.39 3.65 13.71
C ASP A 143 -6.84 2.23 14.04
N GLY A 144 -6.71 1.38 13.01
CA GLY A 144 -6.18 0.03 13.15
C GLY A 144 -4.66 -0.08 12.98
N LEU A 145 -4.14 -1.31 12.92
CA LEU A 145 -2.71 -1.64 12.98
C LEU A 145 -1.84 -0.86 11.97
N VAL A 146 -2.38 -0.59 10.78
CA VAL A 146 -1.64 0.13 9.72
C VAL A 146 -1.43 1.61 10.08
N VAL A 147 -2.32 2.22 10.85
CA VAL A 147 -2.31 3.67 11.11
C VAL A 147 -1.63 4.02 12.42
N VAL A 148 -1.86 3.23 13.47
CA VAL A 148 -1.33 3.50 14.81
C VAL A 148 0.19 3.39 14.86
N GLU A 149 0.79 4.03 15.86
CA GLU A 149 2.24 4.16 16.01
C GLU A 149 2.68 3.88 17.46
N GLY A 150 4.00 3.81 17.69
CA GLY A 150 4.53 3.65 19.06
C GLY A 150 4.07 2.40 19.80
N ALA A 151 3.74 2.58 21.09
CA ALA A 151 3.33 1.50 22.00
C ALA A 151 2.00 0.86 21.58
N GLU A 152 1.05 1.64 21.09
CA GLU A 152 -0.25 1.16 20.61
C GLU A 152 -0.06 0.18 19.44
N HIS A 153 0.79 0.53 18.46
CA HIS A 153 1.14 -0.39 17.39
C HIS A 153 1.79 -1.69 17.91
N LYS A 154 2.69 -1.62 18.89
CA LYS A 154 3.32 -2.82 19.48
C LYS A 154 2.26 -3.74 20.10
N MET A 155 1.35 -3.17 20.87
CA MET A 155 0.26 -3.89 21.53
C MET A 155 -0.68 -4.54 20.51
N GLN A 156 -1.21 -3.75 19.57
CA GLN A 156 -2.10 -4.27 18.53
C GLN A 156 -1.42 -5.35 17.68
N ARG A 157 -0.15 -5.15 17.28
CA ARG A 157 0.59 -6.16 16.51
C ARG A 157 0.72 -7.46 17.28
N LYS A 158 1.11 -7.39 18.56
CA LYS A 158 1.27 -8.58 19.42
C LYS A 158 -0.05 -9.37 19.53
N ALA A 159 -1.17 -8.68 19.72
CA ALA A 159 -2.48 -9.31 19.82
C ALA A 159 -2.95 -9.96 18.50
N LEU A 160 -2.55 -9.39 17.35
CA LEU A 160 -2.95 -9.87 16.03
C LEU A 160 -2.04 -10.97 15.45
N LEU A 161 -0.79 -11.10 15.92
CA LEU A 161 0.17 -12.08 15.40
C LEU A 161 -0.35 -13.53 15.34
N PRO A 162 -1.11 -14.05 16.33
CA PRO A 162 -1.63 -15.42 16.26
C PRO A 162 -2.53 -15.67 15.03
N ALA A 163 -3.32 -14.67 14.62
CA ALA A 163 -4.20 -14.72 13.46
C ALA A 163 -3.44 -14.71 12.11
N PHE A 164 -2.15 -14.43 12.13
CA PHE A 164 -1.28 -14.47 10.96
C PHE A 164 -0.13 -15.46 11.14
N SER A 165 -0.26 -16.37 12.11
CA SER A 165 0.70 -17.45 12.31
C SER A 165 0.70 -18.40 11.11
N PHE A 166 1.84 -19.04 10.88
CA PHE A 166 1.99 -19.99 9.78
C PHE A 166 0.95 -21.12 9.82
N ARG A 167 0.69 -21.65 11.03
CA ARG A 167 -0.31 -22.70 11.25
C ARG A 167 -1.71 -22.25 10.80
N HIS A 168 -2.15 -21.08 11.26
CA HIS A 168 -3.46 -20.55 10.92
C HIS A 168 -3.61 -20.26 9.42
N VAL A 169 -2.57 -19.66 8.80
CA VAL A 169 -2.60 -19.40 7.35
C VAL A 169 -2.71 -20.69 6.54
N LYS A 170 -2.07 -21.79 6.98
CA LYS A 170 -2.20 -23.09 6.30
C LYS A 170 -3.63 -23.62 6.27
N GLU A 171 -4.42 -23.35 7.31
CA GLU A 171 -5.83 -23.75 7.39
C GLU A 171 -6.72 -22.97 6.40
N LEU A 172 -6.23 -21.85 5.83
CA LEU A 172 -6.96 -21.03 4.87
C LEU A 172 -6.72 -21.43 3.41
N TYR A 173 -5.78 -22.33 3.12
CA TYR A 173 -5.49 -22.76 1.74
C TYR A 173 -6.69 -23.35 1.00
N PRO A 174 -7.51 -24.22 1.63
CA PRO A 174 -8.73 -24.70 0.97
C PRO A 174 -9.70 -23.59 0.58
N LEU A 175 -9.84 -22.58 1.44
CA LEU A 175 -10.66 -21.40 1.15
C LEU A 175 -10.10 -20.62 -0.05
N PHE A 176 -8.78 -20.36 -0.08
CA PHE A 176 -8.13 -19.69 -1.19
C PHE A 176 -8.35 -20.44 -2.50
N TRP A 177 -8.18 -21.77 -2.49
CA TRP A 177 -8.40 -22.60 -3.67
C TRP A 177 -9.85 -22.58 -4.13
N SER A 178 -10.80 -22.81 -3.22
CA SER A 178 -12.23 -22.84 -3.52
C SER A 178 -12.71 -21.54 -4.19
N LYS A 179 -12.37 -20.38 -3.61
CA LYS A 179 -12.72 -19.08 -4.23
C LYS A 179 -11.96 -18.79 -5.52
N SER A 180 -10.76 -19.34 -5.69
CA SER A 180 -10.03 -19.24 -6.97
C SER A 180 -10.75 -20.01 -8.07
N ASN A 181 -11.27 -21.20 -7.78
CA ASN A 181 -12.06 -21.98 -8.74
C ASN A 181 -13.43 -21.35 -9.02
N GLU A 182 -14.12 -20.84 -7.98
CA GLU A 182 -15.37 -20.08 -8.17
C GLU A 182 -15.16 -18.90 -9.13
N MET A 183 -14.07 -18.14 -8.96
CA MET A 183 -13.71 -17.06 -9.88
C MET A 183 -13.49 -17.58 -11.32
N VAL A 184 -12.73 -18.67 -11.49
CA VAL A 184 -12.49 -19.29 -12.80
C VAL A 184 -13.80 -19.72 -13.47
N ASP A 185 -14.69 -20.36 -12.72
CA ASP A 185 -15.97 -20.87 -13.26
C ASP A 185 -16.90 -19.74 -13.67
N LEU A 186 -16.98 -18.67 -12.86
CA LEU A 186 -17.73 -17.47 -13.20
C LEU A 186 -17.14 -16.76 -14.42
N ILE A 187 -15.81 -16.71 -14.57
CA ILE A 187 -15.15 -16.20 -15.78
C ILE A 187 -15.51 -17.08 -16.99
N LYS A 188 -15.46 -18.41 -16.88
CA LYS A 188 -15.87 -19.33 -17.97
C LYS A 188 -17.35 -19.15 -18.34
N GLN A 189 -18.20 -18.85 -17.37
CA GLN A 189 -19.61 -18.56 -17.60
C GLN A 189 -19.79 -17.24 -18.34
N ASP A 190 -19.13 -16.17 -17.89
CA ASP A 190 -19.16 -14.85 -18.52
C ASP A 190 -18.65 -14.92 -19.97
N LEU A 191 -17.53 -15.60 -20.21
CA LEU A 191 -16.98 -15.84 -21.54
C LEU A 191 -17.93 -16.60 -22.47
N ARG A 192 -18.75 -17.53 -21.94
CA ARG A 192 -19.76 -18.26 -22.72
C ARG A 192 -20.98 -17.40 -23.07
N GLN A 193 -21.30 -16.42 -22.24
CA GLN A 193 -22.45 -15.53 -22.42
C GLN A 193 -22.11 -14.33 -23.31
N GLN A 194 -20.85 -13.91 -23.34
CA GLN A 194 -20.40 -12.81 -24.18
C GLN A 194 -20.22 -13.27 -25.63
N THR A 195 -20.65 -12.43 -26.57
CA THR A 195 -20.30 -12.53 -28.00
C THR A 195 -18.93 -11.90 -28.32
N SER A 196 -18.17 -11.52 -27.29
CA SER A 196 -16.87 -10.86 -27.40
C SER A 196 -15.76 -11.84 -27.77
N ASP A 197 -14.60 -11.33 -28.16
CA ASP A 197 -13.43 -12.10 -28.60
C ASP A 197 -12.67 -12.82 -27.46
N GLY A 198 -13.35 -13.10 -26.34
CA GLY A 198 -12.79 -13.71 -25.14
C GLY A 198 -12.07 -12.72 -24.21
N THR A 199 -12.33 -11.42 -24.36
CA THR A 199 -11.66 -10.36 -23.59
C THR A 199 -12.40 -10.01 -22.30
N ILE A 200 -11.71 -10.07 -21.16
CA ILE A 200 -12.22 -9.63 -19.85
C ILE A 200 -11.33 -8.57 -19.20
N GLU A 201 -11.87 -7.82 -18.24
CA GLU A 201 -11.12 -6.88 -17.40
C GLU A 201 -10.73 -7.59 -16.09
N ILE A 202 -9.45 -8.00 -15.96
CA ILE A 202 -9.02 -8.88 -14.85
C ILE A 202 -8.88 -8.12 -13.52
N SER A 203 -8.65 -6.81 -13.53
CA SER A 203 -8.48 -6.05 -12.28
C SER A 203 -9.75 -6.04 -11.44
N ASP A 204 -10.93 -5.97 -12.06
CA ASP A 204 -12.21 -6.00 -11.36
C ASP A 204 -12.47 -7.40 -10.76
N TRP A 205 -12.23 -8.48 -11.50
CA TRP A 205 -12.28 -9.86 -10.95
C TRP A 205 -11.31 -10.05 -9.78
N ALA A 206 -10.06 -9.58 -9.92
CA ALA A 206 -9.06 -9.64 -8.87
C ALA A 206 -9.48 -8.86 -7.62
N THR A 207 -10.17 -7.72 -7.79
CA THR A 207 -10.68 -6.92 -6.66
C THR A 207 -11.83 -7.64 -5.95
N ARG A 208 -12.76 -8.24 -6.70
CA ARG A 208 -13.91 -8.97 -6.15
C ARG A 208 -13.45 -10.20 -5.34
N VAL A 209 -12.60 -11.05 -5.92
CA VAL A 209 -12.13 -12.27 -5.23
C VAL A 209 -11.31 -11.95 -3.98
N ALA A 210 -10.45 -10.93 -4.04
CA ALA A 210 -9.65 -10.53 -2.89
C ALA A 210 -10.53 -9.96 -1.76
N LEU A 211 -11.63 -9.26 -2.10
CA LEU A 211 -12.61 -8.76 -1.14
C LEU A 211 -13.38 -9.91 -0.46
N ASP A 212 -13.82 -10.91 -1.21
CA ASP A 212 -14.52 -12.08 -0.66
C ASP A 212 -13.58 -12.92 0.24
N LEU A 213 -12.33 -13.12 -0.19
CA LEU A 213 -11.33 -13.87 0.58
C LEU A 213 -11.01 -13.22 1.93
N ILE A 214 -10.76 -11.91 1.96
CA ILE A 214 -10.53 -11.21 3.23
C ILE A 214 -11.83 -11.11 4.05
N GLY A 215 -13.00 -11.09 3.41
CA GLY A 215 -14.30 -11.20 4.07
C GLY A 215 -14.42 -12.47 4.89
N ILE A 216 -14.20 -13.61 4.24
CA ILE A 216 -14.37 -14.93 4.85
C ILE A 216 -13.24 -15.19 5.85
N ALA A 217 -11.98 -15.05 5.44
CA ALA A 217 -10.85 -15.34 6.32
C ALA A 217 -10.67 -14.30 7.43
N GLY A 218 -11.14 -13.07 7.23
CA GLY A 218 -11.05 -12.00 8.23
C GLY A 218 -12.20 -12.00 9.22
N PHE A 219 -13.41 -12.29 8.75
CA PHE A 219 -14.65 -12.02 9.48
C PHE A 219 -15.68 -13.15 9.44
N GLY A 220 -15.42 -14.23 8.69
CA GLY A 220 -16.39 -15.29 8.46
C GLY A 220 -17.54 -14.88 7.55
N VAL A 221 -17.41 -13.78 6.79
CA VAL A 221 -18.48 -13.24 5.94
C VAL A 221 -18.11 -13.29 4.48
N ASP A 222 -18.89 -14.02 3.70
CA ASP A 222 -18.80 -13.99 2.24
C ASP A 222 -19.60 -12.79 1.70
N PHE A 223 -18.91 -11.79 1.16
CA PHE A 223 -19.57 -10.63 0.56
C PHE A 223 -20.19 -10.94 -0.80
N ARG A 224 -19.88 -12.10 -1.39
CA ARG A 224 -20.37 -12.55 -2.69
C ARG A 224 -20.14 -11.51 -3.79
N SER A 225 -19.01 -10.81 -3.72
CA SER A 225 -18.61 -9.79 -4.68
C SER A 225 -18.29 -10.40 -6.04
N LEU A 226 -17.85 -11.66 -6.08
CA LEU A 226 -17.65 -12.42 -7.31
C LEU A 226 -18.94 -12.56 -8.13
N THR A 227 -20.04 -12.94 -7.48
CA THR A 227 -21.34 -13.16 -8.13
C THR A 227 -22.16 -11.87 -8.28
N ASN A 228 -21.97 -10.90 -7.37
CA ASN A 228 -22.62 -9.59 -7.44
C ASN A 228 -21.57 -8.46 -7.40
N PRO A 229 -21.12 -7.97 -8.57
CA PRO A 229 -20.11 -6.91 -8.65
C PRO A 229 -20.57 -5.58 -8.05
N GLU A 230 -21.88 -5.34 -7.97
CA GLU A 230 -22.48 -4.09 -7.49
C GLU A 230 -22.84 -4.15 -6.01
N THR A 231 -22.17 -5.02 -5.22
CA THR A 231 -22.36 -4.98 -3.76
C THR A 231 -22.01 -3.59 -3.22
N PRO A 232 -22.82 -3.03 -2.30
CA PRO A 232 -22.58 -1.70 -1.75
C PRO A 232 -21.17 -1.52 -1.16
N LEU A 233 -20.60 -2.59 -0.59
CA LEU A 233 -19.24 -2.59 -0.05
C LEU A 233 -18.18 -2.48 -1.16
N ASN A 234 -18.29 -3.27 -2.23
CA ASN A 234 -17.35 -3.22 -3.36
C ASN A 234 -17.39 -1.84 -4.03
N VAL A 235 -18.60 -1.31 -4.27
CA VAL A 235 -18.78 0.03 -4.86
C VAL A 235 -18.19 1.13 -3.97
N ALA A 236 -18.37 1.05 -2.65
CA ALA A 236 -17.78 2.01 -1.71
C ALA A 236 -16.25 2.00 -1.77
N TYR A 237 -15.61 0.83 -1.79
CA TYR A 237 -14.16 0.70 -1.91
C TYR A 237 -13.64 1.16 -3.28
N LYS A 238 -14.29 0.76 -4.37
CA LYS A 238 -13.95 1.19 -5.73
C LYS A 238 -13.95 2.72 -5.84
N ASN A 239 -14.99 3.37 -5.32
CA ASN A 239 -15.09 4.84 -5.33
C ASN A 239 -14.08 5.51 -4.38
N ALA A 240 -13.79 4.93 -3.22
CA ALA A 240 -12.82 5.48 -2.28
C ALA A 240 -11.37 5.38 -2.81
N LEU A 241 -10.99 4.20 -3.28
CA LEU A 241 -9.60 3.85 -3.61
C LEU A 241 -9.18 4.21 -5.04
N GLN A 242 -10.11 4.35 -5.99
CA GLN A 242 -9.72 4.71 -7.35
C GLN A 242 -9.22 6.17 -7.47
N PRO A 243 -8.02 6.39 -8.01
CA PRO A 243 -7.46 7.73 -8.21
C PRO A 243 -8.16 8.47 -9.38
N GLY A 244 -8.82 9.60 -9.07
CA GLY A 244 -9.46 10.47 -10.06
C GLY A 244 -8.64 11.72 -10.39
N LYS A 245 -9.05 12.47 -11.43
CA LYS A 245 -8.39 13.74 -11.84
C LYS A 245 -8.35 14.76 -10.69
N SER A 246 -9.39 14.81 -9.85
CA SER A 246 -9.48 15.67 -8.67
C SER A 246 -8.70 15.15 -7.46
N SER A 247 -8.26 13.89 -7.44
CA SER A 247 -7.56 13.30 -6.30
C SER A 247 -6.20 13.93 -6.05
N ARG A 248 -5.48 14.34 -7.11
CA ARG A 248 -4.21 15.08 -6.96
C ARG A 248 -4.43 16.47 -6.35
N PHE A 249 -5.48 17.16 -6.78
CA PHE A 249 -5.84 18.47 -6.21
C PHE A 249 -6.22 18.35 -4.74
N ILE A 250 -7.05 17.35 -4.38
CA ILE A 250 -7.42 17.06 -2.99
C ILE A 250 -6.18 16.68 -2.16
N LEU A 251 -5.27 15.86 -2.68
CA LEU A 251 -4.03 15.49 -1.99
C LEU A 251 -3.14 16.71 -1.72
N VAL A 252 -2.94 17.58 -2.71
CA VAL A 252 -2.16 18.83 -2.56
C VAL A 252 -2.84 19.77 -1.57
N LEU A 253 -4.16 19.94 -1.67
CA LEU A 253 -4.93 20.78 -0.75
C LEU A 253 -4.90 20.21 0.67
N ALA A 254 -4.94 18.89 0.83
CA ALA A 254 -4.80 18.24 2.13
C ALA A 254 -3.39 18.37 2.71
N LEU A 255 -2.36 18.45 1.87
CA LEU A 255 -0.98 18.73 2.29
C LEU A 255 -0.82 20.18 2.78
N LEU A 256 -1.57 21.11 2.18
CA LEU A 256 -1.51 22.55 2.45
C LEU A 256 -2.47 23.02 3.56
N THR A 257 -3.55 22.29 3.84
CA THR A 257 -4.63 22.74 4.71
C THR A 257 -4.95 21.73 5.81
N SER A 258 -5.79 22.14 6.76
CA SER A 258 -6.33 21.22 7.77
C SER A 258 -7.21 20.16 7.12
N SER A 259 -7.15 18.91 7.60
CA SER A 259 -8.01 17.82 7.17
C SER A 259 -9.51 18.13 7.33
N LYS A 260 -9.88 19.06 8.23
CA LYS A 260 -11.25 19.56 8.35
C LYS A 260 -11.68 20.34 7.10
N LEU A 261 -10.79 21.17 6.55
CA LEU A 261 -11.07 21.97 5.35
C LEU A 261 -11.26 21.05 4.14
N VAL A 262 -10.38 20.06 3.98
CA VAL A 262 -10.48 19.06 2.90
C VAL A 262 -11.80 18.30 2.95
N ARG A 263 -12.23 17.94 4.16
CA ARG A 263 -13.54 17.32 4.37
C ARG A 263 -14.64 18.30 3.98
N VAL A 264 -14.59 19.58 4.33
CA VAL A 264 -15.69 20.52 4.03
C VAL A 264 -15.81 20.87 2.54
N LEU A 265 -14.78 20.65 1.72
CA LEU A 265 -14.83 20.98 0.30
C LEU A 265 -15.96 20.24 -0.45
N PRO A 266 -16.80 20.96 -1.21
CA PRO A 266 -17.89 20.40 -2.00
C PRO A 266 -17.37 19.79 -3.32
N THR A 267 -16.41 18.87 -3.23
CA THR A 267 -15.93 18.11 -4.40
C THR A 267 -16.55 16.72 -4.41
N LYS A 268 -16.88 16.19 -5.60
CA LYS A 268 -17.41 14.84 -5.76
C LYS A 268 -16.56 13.80 -5.02
N LYS A 269 -15.24 13.82 -5.23
CA LYS A 269 -14.32 12.89 -4.56
C LYS A 269 -14.24 13.08 -3.04
N GLY A 270 -14.40 14.31 -2.53
CA GLY A 270 -14.49 14.55 -1.09
C GLY A 270 -15.82 14.11 -0.46
N LYS A 271 -16.90 14.08 -1.25
CA LYS A 271 -18.19 13.48 -0.88
C LYS A 271 -18.08 11.95 -0.88
N ASP A 272 -17.61 11.36 -1.97
CA ASP A 272 -17.44 9.90 -2.13
C ASP A 272 -16.57 9.30 -1.01
N LEU A 273 -15.46 9.97 -0.64
CA LEU A 273 -14.59 9.54 0.45
C LEU A 273 -15.28 9.61 1.83
N ARG A 274 -16.14 10.61 2.07
CA ARG A 274 -16.87 10.73 3.35
C ARG A 274 -17.99 9.71 3.44
N GLU A 275 -18.84 9.66 2.43
CA GLU A 275 -19.99 8.76 2.37
C GLU A 275 -19.53 7.30 2.37
N GLY A 276 -18.50 6.98 1.57
CA GLY A 276 -17.89 5.65 1.56
C GLY A 276 -17.31 5.26 2.91
N SER A 277 -16.57 6.15 3.59
CA SER A 277 -16.02 5.88 4.93
C SER A 277 -17.10 5.63 5.98
N VAL A 278 -18.17 6.43 5.98
CA VAL A 278 -19.32 6.26 6.88
C VAL A 278 -20.04 4.95 6.59
N PHE A 279 -20.28 4.65 5.30
CA PHE A 279 -20.92 3.41 4.87
C PHE A 279 -20.11 2.18 5.30
N ILE A 280 -18.81 2.14 4.99
CA ILE A 280 -17.91 1.04 5.34
C ILE A 280 -17.92 0.81 6.85
N ARG A 281 -17.79 1.88 7.66
CA ARG A 281 -17.81 1.75 9.12
C ARG A 281 -19.15 1.21 9.64
N LYS A 282 -20.27 1.69 9.09
CA LYS A 282 -21.61 1.21 9.47
C LYS A 282 -21.80 -0.26 9.09
N TYR A 283 -21.37 -0.65 7.89
CA TYR A 283 -21.45 -2.02 7.39
C TYR A 283 -20.63 -2.98 8.26
N ILE A 284 -19.37 -2.61 8.59
CA ILE A 284 -18.50 -3.38 9.48
C ILE A 284 -19.12 -3.54 10.87
N ARG A 285 -19.66 -2.45 11.44
CA ARG A 285 -20.34 -2.52 12.74
C ARG A 285 -21.51 -3.51 12.68
N GLY A 286 -22.40 -3.40 11.70
CA GLY A 286 -23.52 -4.32 11.55
C GLY A 286 -23.09 -5.78 11.42
N MET A 287 -22.01 -6.05 10.68
CA MET A 287 -21.40 -7.38 10.58
C MET A 287 -20.89 -7.91 11.93
N LEU A 288 -20.17 -7.08 12.69
CA LEU A 288 -19.65 -7.48 14.01
C LEU A 288 -20.77 -7.65 15.05
N ASP A 289 -21.82 -6.83 14.97
CA ASP A 289 -22.98 -6.90 15.86
C ASP A 289 -23.80 -8.18 15.58
N ALA A 290 -24.12 -8.47 14.31
CA ALA A 290 -24.83 -9.68 13.91
C ALA A 290 -24.10 -10.96 14.38
N ARG A 291 -22.77 -10.95 14.24
CA ARG A 291 -21.92 -12.02 14.74
C ARG A 291 -21.92 -12.14 16.25
N SER A 292 -21.99 -11.02 16.97
CA SER A 292 -22.03 -11.02 18.43
C SER A 292 -23.38 -11.50 18.97
N SER A 293 -24.48 -11.29 18.25
CA SER A 293 -25.77 -11.89 18.59
C SER A 293 -25.80 -13.40 18.35
N GLU A 294 -25.22 -13.90 17.25
CA GLU A 294 -25.13 -15.35 16.99
C GLU A 294 -24.25 -16.10 18.02
N LYS A 295 -23.34 -15.39 18.70
CA LYS A 295 -22.54 -15.94 19.82
C LYS A 295 -23.37 -16.27 21.05
N ALA A 296 -24.53 -15.62 21.27
CA ALA A 296 -25.34 -15.85 22.45
C ALA A 296 -26.11 -17.19 22.40
N ASP A 297 -26.32 -17.74 21.20
CA ASP A 297 -27.25 -18.87 20.98
C ASP A 297 -26.58 -20.21 20.61
N ALA A 298 -25.25 -20.29 20.47
CA ALA A 298 -24.59 -21.54 20.05
C ALA A 298 -23.29 -21.83 20.80
N ASP A 299 -23.23 -23.03 21.40
CA ASP A 299 -22.16 -23.58 22.27
C ASP A 299 -21.09 -24.37 21.49
N ASN A 300 -21.14 -24.36 20.14
CA ASN A 300 -20.17 -25.08 19.31
C ASN A 300 -18.95 -24.19 18.96
N ASP A 301 -17.86 -24.41 19.69
CA ASP A 301 -16.61 -23.65 19.64
C ASP A 301 -15.68 -24.09 18.48
N GLU A 302 -15.87 -25.29 17.91
CA GLU A 302 -14.90 -25.92 16.99
C GLU A 302 -14.81 -25.28 15.59
N ASP A 303 -15.89 -24.72 15.04
CA ASP A 303 -15.88 -24.08 13.70
C ASP A 303 -15.53 -22.57 13.74
N ARG A 304 -15.55 -21.97 14.93
CA ARG A 304 -15.41 -20.50 15.12
C ARG A 304 -13.98 -20.01 15.20
N HIS A 305 -13.00 -20.90 15.14
CA HIS A 305 -11.59 -20.63 15.42
C HIS A 305 -10.74 -20.21 14.21
N LYS A 306 -11.35 -19.99 13.03
CA LYS A 306 -10.60 -19.86 11.77
C LYS A 306 -10.45 -18.44 11.20
N ASP A 307 -11.15 -17.42 11.71
CA ASP A 307 -11.01 -16.06 11.17
C ASP A 307 -10.23 -15.09 12.07
N ILE A 308 -9.67 -14.06 11.45
CA ILE A 308 -8.73 -13.12 12.08
C ILE A 308 -9.35 -12.41 13.28
N ILE A 309 -10.62 -11.98 13.22
CA ILE A 309 -11.27 -11.25 14.32
C ILE A 309 -11.58 -12.17 15.50
N SER A 310 -12.00 -13.41 15.25
CA SER A 310 -12.15 -14.44 16.29
C SER A 310 -10.86 -14.60 17.10
N VAL A 311 -9.74 -14.77 16.38
CA VAL A 311 -8.43 -14.93 17.00
C VAL A 311 -8.00 -13.65 17.71
N ALA A 312 -8.19 -12.49 17.11
CA ALA A 312 -7.84 -11.19 17.70
C ALA A 312 -8.58 -10.93 19.03
N THR A 313 -9.87 -11.31 19.11
CA THR A 313 -10.69 -11.12 20.32
C THR A 313 -10.25 -12.03 21.47
N LYS A 314 -9.69 -13.22 21.16
CA LYS A 314 -9.17 -14.15 22.18
C LYS A 314 -7.86 -13.66 22.80
N TYR A 315 -6.98 -13.06 22.01
CA TYR A 315 -5.63 -12.69 22.44
C TYR A 315 -5.46 -11.19 22.76
N GLY A 316 -6.49 -10.38 22.53
CA GLY A 316 -6.45 -8.94 22.78
C GLY A 316 -7.73 -8.42 23.43
N ASN A 317 -7.57 -7.50 24.39
CA ASN A 317 -8.67 -6.72 24.95
C ASN A 317 -9.05 -5.59 23.98
N PHE A 318 -9.62 -5.94 22.83
CA PHE A 318 -10.13 -4.97 21.87
C PHE A 318 -11.54 -4.53 22.26
N THR A 319 -11.76 -3.22 22.30
CA THR A 319 -13.13 -2.67 22.35
C THR A 319 -13.82 -2.88 21.00
N THR A 320 -15.16 -2.80 20.96
CA THR A 320 -15.93 -2.88 19.70
C THR A 320 -15.43 -1.87 18.67
N GLU A 321 -15.15 -0.63 19.07
CA GLU A 321 -14.59 0.38 18.17
C GLU A 321 -13.21 -0.01 17.65
N SER A 322 -12.36 -0.58 18.50
CA SER A 322 -11.05 -1.03 18.07
C SER A 322 -11.14 -2.23 17.12
N LEU A 323 -12.11 -3.14 17.29
CA LEU A 323 -12.36 -4.24 16.35
C LEU A 323 -12.87 -3.72 15.01
N ILE A 324 -13.76 -2.72 15.00
CA ILE A 324 -14.20 -2.04 13.77
C ILE A 324 -12.99 -1.42 13.05
N ASP A 325 -12.08 -0.77 13.78
CA ASP A 325 -10.88 -0.18 13.21
C ASP A 325 -9.90 -1.21 12.64
N GLN A 326 -9.74 -2.38 13.30
CA GLN A 326 -8.97 -3.49 12.74
C GLN A 326 -9.64 -4.08 11.51
N ALA A 327 -10.95 -4.28 11.54
CA ALA A 327 -11.72 -4.81 10.43
C ALA A 327 -11.60 -3.90 9.20
N GLN A 328 -11.71 -2.59 9.41
CA GLN A 328 -11.54 -1.60 8.36
C GLN A 328 -10.11 -1.60 7.81
N THR A 329 -9.10 -1.82 8.67
CA THR A 329 -7.70 -1.98 8.26
C THR A 329 -7.51 -3.23 7.40
N PHE A 330 -8.00 -4.40 7.81
CA PHE A 330 -7.79 -5.65 7.07
C PHE A 330 -8.55 -5.68 5.76
N LEU A 331 -9.82 -5.26 5.76
CA LEU A 331 -10.59 -5.09 4.54
C LEU A 331 -9.83 -4.15 3.60
N GLY A 332 -9.56 -2.91 4.01
CA GLY A 332 -8.95 -1.90 3.15
C GLY A 332 -7.53 -2.23 2.65
N ALA A 333 -6.68 -2.82 3.49
CA ALA A 333 -5.29 -3.12 3.14
C ALA A 333 -5.13 -4.46 2.39
N GLY A 334 -5.97 -5.46 2.70
CA GLY A 334 -5.88 -6.81 2.15
C GLY A 334 -6.35 -6.90 0.71
N HIS A 335 -7.55 -6.40 0.39
CA HIS A 335 -8.12 -6.62 -0.94
C HIS A 335 -7.35 -5.88 -2.05
N ASP A 336 -7.04 -4.59 -1.84
CA ASP A 336 -6.53 -3.73 -2.91
C ASP A 336 -5.09 -4.06 -3.33
N THR A 337 -4.31 -4.62 -2.39
CA THR A 337 -2.92 -5.03 -2.64
C THR A 337 -2.85 -6.42 -3.27
N SER A 338 -3.64 -7.39 -2.80
CA SER A 338 -3.74 -8.72 -3.41
C SER A 338 -4.28 -8.64 -4.84
N ALA A 339 -5.30 -7.81 -5.08
CA ALA A 339 -5.83 -7.58 -6.43
C ALA A 339 -4.80 -7.00 -7.40
N ALA A 340 -3.95 -6.08 -6.92
CA ALA A 340 -2.87 -5.51 -7.71
C ALA A 340 -1.79 -6.55 -8.04
N ASN A 341 -1.40 -7.41 -7.09
CA ASN A 341 -0.44 -8.49 -7.32
C ASN A 341 -0.95 -9.44 -8.42
N LEU A 342 -2.21 -9.87 -8.33
CA LEU A 342 -2.80 -10.74 -9.34
C LEU A 342 -2.86 -10.06 -10.70
N THR A 343 -3.31 -8.80 -10.76
CA THR A 343 -3.35 -8.02 -12.01
C THR A 343 -1.96 -7.94 -12.66
N TRP A 344 -0.91 -7.66 -11.88
CA TRP A 344 0.45 -7.60 -12.40
C TRP A 344 0.98 -8.96 -12.87
N ALA A 345 0.60 -10.04 -12.19
CA ALA A 345 0.96 -11.40 -12.60
C ALA A 345 0.35 -11.75 -13.96
N ILE A 346 -0.93 -11.42 -14.13
CA ILE A 346 -1.66 -11.65 -15.38
C ILE A 346 -1.12 -10.75 -16.49
N TYR A 347 -0.76 -9.50 -16.20
CA TYR A 347 -0.02 -8.64 -17.12
C TYR A 347 1.26 -9.32 -17.61
N VAL A 348 2.12 -9.79 -16.70
CA VAL A 348 3.36 -10.48 -17.09
C VAL A 348 3.07 -11.74 -17.90
N CYS A 349 2.18 -12.61 -17.42
CA CYS A 349 1.87 -13.88 -18.10
C CYS A 349 1.32 -13.66 -19.51
N SER A 350 0.55 -12.59 -19.72
CA SER A 350 -0.08 -12.28 -21.01
C SER A 350 0.88 -11.72 -22.07
N GLN A 351 2.09 -11.30 -21.68
CA GLN A 351 3.03 -10.73 -22.65
C GLN A 351 3.64 -11.82 -23.54
N PRO A 352 3.74 -11.61 -24.87
CA PRO A 352 4.33 -12.58 -25.79
C PRO A 352 5.73 -13.06 -25.40
N GLU A 353 6.59 -12.15 -24.90
CA GLU A 353 7.96 -12.49 -24.49
C GLU A 353 8.02 -13.45 -23.29
N TYR A 354 6.96 -13.53 -22.47
CA TYR A 354 6.87 -14.38 -21.29
C TYR A 354 5.94 -15.59 -21.49
N LYS A 355 5.58 -15.93 -22.74
CA LYS A 355 4.80 -17.14 -23.05
C LYS A 355 5.46 -18.41 -22.48
N HIS A 356 6.78 -18.53 -22.59
CA HIS A 356 7.54 -19.66 -22.04
C HIS A 356 7.40 -19.80 -20.51
N VAL A 357 7.28 -18.68 -19.78
CA VAL A 357 7.02 -18.68 -18.33
C VAL A 357 5.62 -19.22 -18.06
N GLN A 358 4.62 -18.70 -18.79
CA GLN A 358 3.22 -19.11 -18.63
C GLN A 358 3.07 -20.62 -18.89
N ASP A 359 3.72 -21.13 -19.94
CA ASP A 359 3.65 -22.53 -20.32
C ASP A 359 4.35 -23.43 -19.29
N ARG A 360 5.56 -23.08 -18.83
CA ARG A 360 6.26 -23.83 -17.77
C ARG A 360 5.50 -23.82 -16.45
N LEU A 361 4.93 -22.67 -16.07
CA LEU A 361 4.11 -22.55 -14.87
C LEU A 361 2.87 -23.45 -14.95
N ARG A 362 2.17 -23.43 -16.10
CA ARG A 362 1.03 -24.31 -16.34
C ARG A 362 1.40 -25.78 -16.26
N SER A 363 2.51 -26.18 -16.87
CA SER A 363 3.01 -27.57 -16.81
C SER A 363 3.26 -28.01 -15.36
N GLU A 364 3.93 -27.18 -14.55
CA GLU A 364 4.14 -27.47 -13.12
C GLU A 364 2.80 -27.64 -12.39
N ILE A 365 1.88 -26.67 -12.53
CA ILE A 365 0.56 -26.68 -11.89
C ILE A 365 -0.22 -27.95 -12.26
N ARG A 366 -0.38 -28.24 -13.55
CA ARG A 366 -1.21 -29.37 -14.01
C ARG A 366 -0.60 -30.73 -13.72
N SER A 367 0.73 -30.80 -13.57
CA SER A 367 1.41 -32.06 -13.22
C SER A 367 1.33 -32.43 -11.74
N GLN A 368 1.15 -31.43 -10.86
CA GLN A 368 1.24 -31.62 -9.41
C GLN A 368 -0.05 -31.31 -8.64
N LEU A 369 -0.95 -30.51 -9.21
CA LEU A 369 -2.26 -30.23 -8.63
C LEU A 369 -3.35 -31.05 -9.33
N PRO A 370 -4.33 -31.58 -8.57
CA PRO A 370 -5.46 -32.27 -9.14
C PRO A 370 -6.29 -31.29 -9.99
N SER A 371 -6.98 -31.84 -10.99
CA SER A 371 -8.00 -31.10 -11.73
C SER A 371 -9.00 -30.46 -10.76
N PRO A 372 -9.40 -29.20 -10.94
CA PRO A 372 -10.51 -28.60 -10.19
C PRO A 372 -11.80 -29.44 -10.28
N ALA A 373 -12.02 -30.15 -11.39
CA ALA A 373 -13.19 -31.00 -11.59
C ALA A 373 -13.16 -32.29 -10.73
N SER A 374 -12.00 -32.65 -10.18
CA SER A 374 -11.88 -33.85 -9.33
C SER A 374 -12.59 -33.73 -7.98
N GLY A 375 -12.93 -32.50 -7.55
CA GLY A 375 -13.45 -32.22 -6.22
C GLY A 375 -12.42 -32.43 -5.08
N THR A 376 -11.16 -32.70 -5.42
CA THR A 376 -10.09 -32.86 -4.43
C THR A 376 -9.76 -31.51 -3.79
N GLU A 377 -9.85 -31.45 -2.47
CA GLU A 377 -9.45 -30.27 -1.71
C GLU A 377 -7.92 -30.07 -1.79
N ILE A 378 -7.48 -28.84 -2.01
CA ILE A 378 -6.05 -28.51 -2.05
C ILE A 378 -5.55 -28.15 -0.64
N THR A 379 -4.49 -28.84 -0.23
CA THR A 379 -3.79 -28.54 1.02
C THR A 379 -2.66 -27.52 0.81
N ALA A 380 -2.21 -26.91 1.90
CA ALA A 380 -1.06 -26.01 1.87
C ALA A 380 0.21 -26.70 1.32
N GLU A 381 0.39 -27.99 1.63
CA GLU A 381 1.55 -28.76 1.21
C GLU A 381 1.62 -28.95 -0.30
N MET A 382 0.47 -29.05 -0.98
CA MET A 382 0.41 -29.20 -2.42
C MET A 382 0.86 -27.92 -3.13
N LEU A 383 0.36 -26.75 -2.70
CA LEU A 383 0.76 -25.46 -3.26
C LEU A 383 2.19 -25.04 -2.84
N ASP A 384 2.65 -25.44 -1.66
CA ASP A 384 4.01 -25.17 -1.20
C ASP A 384 5.07 -26.01 -1.94
N LYS A 385 4.68 -27.13 -2.57
CA LYS A 385 5.54 -27.98 -3.40
C LYS A 385 5.72 -27.50 -4.85
N LEU A 386 5.20 -26.32 -5.20
CA LEU A 386 5.34 -25.71 -6.53
C LEU A 386 6.43 -24.63 -6.53
N PRO A 387 7.72 -24.98 -6.68
CA PRO A 387 8.82 -24.03 -6.60
C PRO A 387 8.78 -22.98 -7.71
N TYR A 388 8.36 -23.33 -8.94
CA TYR A 388 8.29 -22.37 -10.03
C TYR A 388 7.14 -21.38 -9.84
N LEU A 389 5.97 -21.82 -9.34
CA LEU A 389 4.90 -20.91 -8.91
C LEU A 389 5.38 -19.91 -7.84
N GLU A 390 6.07 -20.37 -6.80
CA GLU A 390 6.66 -19.51 -5.77
C GLU A 390 7.64 -18.49 -6.38
N ALA A 391 8.51 -18.95 -7.29
CA ALA A 391 9.46 -18.11 -8.00
C ALA A 391 8.77 -17.04 -8.86
N VAL A 392 7.73 -17.40 -9.60
CA VAL A 392 6.92 -16.46 -10.41
C VAL A 392 6.25 -15.43 -9.50
N CYS A 393 5.60 -15.86 -8.41
CA CYS A 393 4.94 -14.94 -7.47
C CYS A 393 5.94 -13.93 -6.87
N LYS A 394 7.12 -14.40 -6.45
CA LYS A 394 8.19 -13.54 -5.94
C LYS A 394 8.72 -12.58 -7.00
N GLU A 395 8.91 -13.04 -8.23
CA GLU A 395 9.43 -12.21 -9.31
C GLU A 395 8.42 -11.14 -9.76
N VAL A 396 7.14 -11.48 -9.82
CA VAL A 396 6.06 -10.53 -10.11
C VAL A 396 6.05 -9.44 -9.06
N THR A 397 6.04 -9.81 -7.79
CA THR A 397 5.95 -8.83 -6.70
C THR A 397 7.26 -8.07 -6.46
N ARG A 398 8.41 -8.63 -6.86
CA ARG A 398 9.68 -7.90 -6.94
C ARG A 398 9.60 -6.79 -7.99
N LEU A 399 9.25 -7.10 -9.23
CA LEU A 399 9.20 -6.07 -10.28
C LEU A 399 8.00 -5.14 -10.10
N TYR A 400 6.86 -5.65 -9.68
CA TYR A 400 5.62 -4.88 -9.57
C TYR A 400 5.10 -4.88 -8.13
N PRO A 401 5.86 -4.35 -7.15
CA PRO A 401 5.42 -4.32 -5.78
C PRO A 401 4.18 -3.42 -5.67
N ALA A 402 3.10 -3.95 -5.07
CA ALA A 402 1.88 -3.21 -4.84
C ALA A 402 2.14 -1.86 -4.16
N VAL A 403 3.05 -1.81 -3.18
CA VAL A 403 3.50 -0.56 -2.52
C VAL A 403 4.88 -0.16 -3.06
N PRO A 404 4.98 0.89 -3.89
CA PRO A 404 6.22 1.22 -4.63
C PRO A 404 7.25 2.00 -3.82
N LEU A 405 6.89 2.47 -2.61
CA LEU A 405 7.80 3.11 -1.68
C LEU A 405 7.29 3.00 -0.24
N ILE A 406 8.22 2.98 0.71
CA ILE A 406 7.92 3.07 2.15
C ILE A 406 8.32 4.46 2.62
N ARG A 407 7.36 5.24 3.14
CA ARG A 407 7.63 6.57 3.70
C ARG A 407 7.69 6.53 5.23
N ARG A 408 8.64 7.26 5.80
CA ARG A 408 8.79 7.50 7.23
C ARG A 408 9.05 8.98 7.53
N TYR A 409 8.85 9.35 8.78
CA TYR A 409 8.98 10.69 9.32
C TYR A 409 9.66 10.61 10.67
N CYS A 410 10.79 11.31 10.80
CA CYS A 410 11.58 11.33 12.02
C CYS A 410 10.83 12.11 13.12
N VAL A 411 10.39 11.42 14.17
CA VAL A 411 9.63 12.05 15.28
C VAL A 411 10.52 12.48 16.45
N ARG A 412 11.75 11.98 16.49
CA ARG A 412 12.83 12.35 17.43
C ARG A 412 14.16 12.31 16.68
N ASP A 413 15.15 13.09 17.10
CA ASP A 413 16.48 13.04 16.50
C ASP A 413 17.04 11.61 16.60
N SER A 414 17.56 11.08 15.49
CA SER A 414 18.01 9.69 15.37
C SER A 414 19.12 9.58 14.31
N PHE A 415 19.57 8.37 14.00
CA PHE A 415 20.60 8.10 13.01
C PHE A 415 20.15 7.03 12.01
N VAL A 416 20.55 7.19 10.75
CA VAL A 416 20.36 6.20 9.69
C VAL A 416 21.65 6.11 8.90
N ASP A 417 22.26 4.93 8.87
CA ASP A 417 23.55 4.68 8.19
C ASP A 417 24.65 5.70 8.58
N GLY A 418 24.72 6.03 9.88
CA GLY A 418 25.67 7.02 10.42
C GLY A 418 25.31 8.48 10.14
N VAL A 419 24.28 8.77 9.35
CA VAL A 419 23.79 10.13 9.10
C VAL A 419 22.84 10.55 10.21
N ALA A 420 23.10 11.70 10.84
CA ALA A 420 22.20 12.29 11.82
C ALA A 420 20.92 12.79 11.13
N VAL A 421 19.77 12.31 11.58
CA VAL A 421 18.44 12.64 11.05
C VAL A 421 17.65 13.41 12.09
N ARG A 422 17.46 14.71 11.84
CA ARG A 422 16.70 15.58 12.74
C ARG A 422 15.20 15.28 12.70
N LYS A 423 14.55 15.44 13.85
CA LYS A 423 13.09 15.47 13.98
C LYS A 423 12.49 16.40 12.93
N GLY A 424 11.47 15.93 12.23
CA GLY A 424 10.83 16.69 11.16
C GLY A 424 11.26 16.28 9.74
N THR A 425 12.29 15.45 9.63
CA THR A 425 12.81 14.98 8.34
C THR A 425 11.97 13.82 7.80
N SER A 426 11.61 13.86 6.51
CA SER A 426 10.98 12.73 5.85
C SER A 426 12.04 11.80 5.27
N LEU A 427 11.80 10.49 5.34
CA LEU A 427 12.62 9.47 4.73
C LEU A 427 11.76 8.58 3.82
N MET A 428 12.40 8.01 2.79
CA MET A 428 11.77 7.09 1.86
C MET A 428 12.68 5.92 1.54
N VAL A 429 12.11 4.72 1.45
CA VAL A 429 12.74 3.54 0.86
C VAL A 429 12.02 3.26 -0.45
N PRO A 430 12.63 3.52 -1.62
CA PRO A 430 11.95 3.39 -2.91
C PRO A 430 11.98 1.94 -3.38
N THR A 431 11.11 1.08 -2.85
CA THR A 431 11.07 -0.36 -3.15
C THR A 431 11.03 -0.64 -4.66
N TRP A 432 10.24 0.12 -5.43
CA TRP A 432 10.19 0.00 -6.89
C TRP A 432 11.54 0.19 -7.58
N ALA A 433 12.35 1.13 -7.07
CA ALA A 433 13.68 1.44 -7.59
C ALA A 433 14.72 0.42 -7.11
N LEU A 434 14.70 0.09 -5.82
CA LEU A 434 15.64 -0.87 -5.22
C LEU A 434 15.49 -2.26 -5.81
N HIS A 435 14.25 -2.68 -6.09
CA HIS A 435 13.99 -3.95 -6.77
C HIS A 435 14.53 -4.00 -8.20
N ARG A 436 14.89 -2.85 -8.80
CA ARG A 436 15.51 -2.76 -10.14
C ARG A 436 16.95 -2.30 -10.09
N SER A 437 17.54 -2.21 -8.90
CA SER A 437 18.93 -1.81 -8.75
C SER A 437 19.85 -2.92 -9.24
N LYS A 438 20.76 -2.59 -10.15
CA LYS A 438 21.82 -3.51 -10.58
C LYS A 438 22.73 -3.91 -9.42
N GLU A 439 22.92 -3.01 -8.45
CA GLU A 439 23.71 -3.27 -7.24
C GLU A 439 23.06 -4.29 -6.32
N LEU A 440 21.75 -4.54 -6.41
CA LEU A 440 21.07 -5.54 -5.57
C LEU A 440 20.67 -6.79 -6.35
N TRP A 441 20.43 -6.67 -7.65
CA TRP A 441 19.82 -7.73 -8.48
C TRP A 441 20.62 -8.08 -9.74
N GLY A 442 21.82 -7.53 -9.90
CA GLY A 442 22.71 -7.76 -11.04
C GLY A 442 22.22 -7.11 -12.34
N ASP A 443 22.87 -7.43 -13.46
CA ASP A 443 22.57 -6.78 -14.75
C ASP A 443 21.16 -7.07 -15.27
N THR A 444 20.57 -8.20 -14.87
CA THR A 444 19.20 -8.59 -15.24
C THR A 444 18.14 -8.01 -14.30
N ALA A 445 18.48 -7.04 -13.45
CA ALA A 445 17.56 -6.47 -12.44
C ALA A 445 16.20 -5.99 -12.98
N LYS A 446 16.13 -5.59 -14.25
CA LYS A 446 14.89 -5.10 -14.89
C LYS A 446 14.15 -6.17 -15.68
N VAL A 447 14.78 -7.33 -15.90
CA VAL A 447 14.21 -8.45 -16.63
C VAL A 447 13.40 -9.29 -15.67
N PHE A 448 12.20 -9.69 -16.09
CA PHE A 448 11.40 -10.66 -15.36
C PHE A 448 12.01 -12.04 -15.57
N ASN A 449 12.62 -12.61 -14.53
CA ASN A 449 13.26 -13.91 -14.57
C ASN A 449 12.98 -14.69 -13.26
N PRO A 450 12.01 -15.62 -13.25
CA PRO A 450 11.73 -16.46 -12.09
C PRO A 450 12.91 -17.34 -11.67
N ASP A 451 13.77 -17.78 -12.59
CA ASP A 451 14.86 -18.73 -12.29
C ASP A 451 15.90 -18.17 -11.30
N ARG A 452 15.94 -16.84 -11.10
CA ARG A 452 16.78 -16.21 -10.07
C ARG A 452 16.47 -16.68 -8.65
N TRP A 453 15.28 -17.23 -8.44
CA TRP A 453 14.80 -17.74 -7.15
C TRP A 453 15.03 -19.25 -6.99
N LEU A 454 15.53 -19.91 -8.04
CA LEU A 454 15.69 -21.36 -8.11
C LEU A 454 17.16 -21.76 -8.30
N GLU A 455 17.90 -20.96 -9.05
CA GLU A 455 19.25 -21.28 -9.50
C GLU A 455 20.28 -20.23 -9.06
N GLY A 456 21.53 -20.66 -8.92
CA GLY A 456 22.68 -19.81 -8.59
C GLY A 456 22.86 -19.51 -7.10
N GLU A 457 23.97 -18.85 -6.77
CA GLU A 457 24.40 -18.59 -5.40
C GLU A 457 23.41 -17.75 -4.59
N ASN A 458 22.61 -16.92 -5.28
CA ASN A 458 21.66 -16.00 -4.67
C ASN A 458 20.23 -16.55 -4.62
N ALA A 459 19.96 -17.80 -5.04
CA ALA A 459 18.61 -18.36 -5.17
C ALA A 459 17.73 -18.17 -3.92
N ALA A 460 18.32 -18.38 -2.74
CA ALA A 460 17.60 -18.26 -1.45
C ALA A 460 17.01 -16.85 -1.21
N ASN A 461 17.66 -15.80 -1.76
CA ASN A 461 17.27 -14.40 -1.57
C ASN A 461 16.78 -13.73 -2.87
N GLY A 462 17.01 -14.36 -4.03
CA GLY A 462 16.79 -13.83 -5.38
C GLY A 462 17.76 -12.73 -5.83
N GLY A 463 18.54 -12.16 -4.90
CA GLY A 463 19.44 -11.04 -5.13
C GLY A 463 20.70 -11.12 -4.25
N MET A 464 21.64 -10.20 -4.48
CA MET A 464 23.01 -10.24 -3.93
C MET A 464 23.08 -9.97 -2.42
N GLU A 465 22.03 -9.41 -1.83
CA GLU A 465 21.93 -9.14 -0.41
C GLU A 465 20.60 -9.65 0.18
N GLY A 466 20.63 -10.19 1.40
CA GLY A 466 19.44 -10.73 2.08
C GLY A 466 18.30 -9.74 2.34
N LEU A 467 18.56 -8.42 2.25
CA LEU A 467 17.57 -7.36 2.41
C LEU A 467 17.05 -6.79 1.07
N ALA A 468 17.44 -7.36 -0.07
CA ALA A 468 17.09 -6.83 -1.39
C ALA A 468 15.57 -6.89 -1.67
N TYR A 469 14.89 -7.92 -1.17
CA TYR A 469 13.46 -8.15 -1.39
C TYR A 469 12.59 -7.48 -0.32
N LEU A 470 11.99 -6.32 -0.66
CA LEU A 470 11.29 -5.42 0.25
C LEU A 470 9.78 -5.28 -0.04
N THR A 471 9.19 -6.18 -0.84
CA THR A 471 7.75 -6.18 -1.19
C THR A 471 6.85 -6.05 0.03
N PHE A 472 7.17 -6.82 1.07
CA PHE A 472 6.40 -6.86 2.32
C PHE A 472 6.97 -5.96 3.42
N ALA A 473 7.86 -5.02 3.05
CA ALA A 473 8.71 -4.28 3.97
C ALA A 473 9.58 -5.20 4.87
N TYR A 474 10.20 -4.62 5.88
CA TYR A 474 11.08 -5.32 6.82
C TYR A 474 10.93 -4.80 8.25
N GLY A 475 11.43 -5.56 9.22
CA GLY A 475 11.54 -5.16 10.63
C GLY A 475 10.20 -5.09 11.38
N ALA A 476 10.12 -4.20 12.37
CA ALA A 476 9.01 -4.13 13.33
C ALA A 476 7.64 -3.83 12.68
N ARG A 477 7.65 -3.35 11.42
CA ARG A 477 6.46 -3.00 10.64
C ARG A 477 6.36 -3.76 9.32
N GLN A 478 7.02 -4.91 9.22
CA GLN A 478 6.80 -5.84 8.12
C GLN A 478 5.30 -6.18 8.01
N CYS A 479 4.81 -6.34 6.79
CA CYS A 479 3.44 -6.75 6.52
C CYS A 479 3.07 -7.96 7.38
N ILE A 480 2.03 -7.82 8.21
CA ILE A 480 1.56 -8.92 9.06
C ILE A 480 0.91 -10.02 8.21
N GLY A 481 0.23 -9.64 7.13
CA GLY A 481 -0.40 -10.54 6.18
C GLY A 481 0.54 -11.11 5.10
N LYS A 482 1.87 -11.08 5.29
CA LYS A 482 2.83 -11.58 4.28
C LYS A 482 2.51 -13.02 3.86
N SER A 483 2.37 -13.93 4.83
CA SER A 483 2.11 -15.35 4.55
C SER A 483 0.73 -15.55 3.94
N PHE A 484 -0.28 -14.83 4.45
CA PHE A 484 -1.65 -14.83 3.92
C PHE A 484 -1.67 -14.42 2.44
N ALA A 485 -1.12 -13.25 2.12
CA ALA A 485 -1.13 -12.70 0.77
C ALA A 485 -0.30 -13.56 -0.21
N THR A 486 0.76 -14.23 0.28
CA THR A 486 1.55 -15.16 -0.55
C THR A 486 0.74 -16.41 -0.88
N ALA A 487 0.07 -17.01 0.11
CA ALA A 487 -0.78 -18.18 -0.06
C ALA A 487 -1.98 -17.90 -0.98
N GLU A 488 -2.69 -16.80 -0.72
CA GLU A 488 -3.78 -16.28 -1.56
C GLU A 488 -3.32 -16.11 -3.01
N PHE A 489 -2.18 -15.41 -3.21
CA PHE A 489 -1.69 -15.12 -4.55
C PHE A 489 -1.30 -16.38 -5.33
N LYS A 490 -0.68 -17.38 -4.67
CA LYS A 490 -0.38 -18.67 -5.29
C LYS A 490 -1.63 -19.37 -5.78
N ALA A 491 -2.66 -19.50 -4.93
CA ALA A 491 -3.90 -20.20 -5.28
C ALA A 491 -4.59 -19.53 -6.48
N LEU A 492 -4.73 -18.21 -6.44
CA LEU A 492 -5.36 -17.42 -7.51
C LEU A 492 -4.61 -17.54 -8.83
N LEU A 493 -3.28 -17.40 -8.80
CA LEU A 493 -2.47 -17.50 -10.01
C LEU A 493 -2.47 -18.91 -10.57
N ALA A 494 -2.38 -19.93 -9.71
CA ALA A 494 -2.42 -21.33 -10.12
C ALA A 494 -3.74 -21.70 -10.80
N ALA A 495 -4.88 -21.29 -10.23
CA ALA A 495 -6.19 -21.55 -10.81
C ALA A 495 -6.37 -20.89 -12.20
N LEU A 496 -5.93 -19.62 -12.34
CA LEU A 496 -6.04 -18.90 -13.61
C LEU A 496 -5.12 -19.47 -14.70
N VAL A 497 -3.83 -19.67 -14.41
CA VAL A 497 -2.85 -20.19 -15.40
C VAL A 497 -3.12 -21.65 -15.72
N GLY A 498 -3.60 -22.43 -14.75
CA GLY A 498 -4.05 -23.80 -14.94
C GLY A 498 -5.27 -23.90 -15.86
N SER A 499 -6.17 -22.92 -15.85
CA SER A 499 -7.45 -22.97 -16.58
C SER A 499 -7.43 -22.28 -17.95
N PHE A 500 -6.57 -21.28 -18.13
CA PHE A 500 -6.59 -20.43 -19.32
C PHE A 500 -5.21 -20.29 -19.97
N GLU A 501 -5.22 -20.12 -21.29
CA GLU A 501 -4.15 -19.40 -21.98
C GLU A 501 -4.51 -17.90 -21.99
N ILE A 502 -3.56 -17.09 -21.52
CA ILE A 502 -3.73 -15.66 -21.26
C ILE A 502 -2.92 -14.88 -22.28
N GLU A 503 -3.57 -13.99 -23.02
CA GLU A 503 -2.94 -13.17 -24.06
C GLU A 503 -3.29 -11.68 -23.87
N ALA A 504 -2.34 -10.80 -24.17
CA ALA A 504 -2.56 -9.35 -24.14
C ALA A 504 -3.50 -8.90 -25.28
N VAL A 505 -4.35 -7.90 -25.02
CA VAL A 505 -5.29 -7.32 -26.01
C VAL A 505 -4.81 -5.98 -26.57
N ASP A 506 -4.12 -5.18 -25.75
CA ASP A 506 -3.68 -3.81 -26.05
C ASP A 506 -2.15 -3.68 -26.12
N ASP A 507 -1.66 -2.48 -26.49
CA ASP A 507 -0.25 -2.07 -26.48
C ASP A 507 0.48 -2.55 -25.20
N PRO A 508 1.62 -3.26 -25.30
CA PRO A 508 2.36 -3.80 -24.16
C PRO A 508 2.74 -2.75 -23.10
N LYS A 509 2.72 -1.45 -23.43
CA LYS A 509 3.09 -0.35 -22.52
C LYS A 509 1.92 0.18 -21.71
N VAL A 510 1.66 -0.48 -20.59
CA VAL A 510 0.68 -0.04 -19.60
C VAL A 510 1.09 1.26 -18.90
N LYS A 511 0.13 2.16 -18.66
CA LYS A 511 0.35 3.38 -17.86
C LYS A 511 0.07 3.09 -16.39
N ILE A 512 1.02 3.40 -15.52
CA ILE A 512 0.89 3.19 -14.07
C ILE A 512 0.26 4.41 -13.39
N VAL A 513 -0.70 4.17 -12.49
CA VAL A 513 -1.13 5.16 -11.52
C VAL A 513 -0.41 4.94 -10.20
N TRP A 514 0.32 5.97 -9.78
CA TRP A 514 1.10 5.98 -8.55
C TRP A 514 0.25 6.52 -7.39
N GLY A 515 -0.52 5.62 -6.77
CA GLY A 515 -1.23 5.87 -5.51
C GLY A 515 -0.47 5.30 -4.31
N VAL A 516 -1.21 4.96 -3.24
CA VAL A 516 -0.69 4.09 -2.17
C VAL A 516 -0.33 2.73 -2.76
N VAL A 517 -1.18 2.23 -3.65
CA VAL A 517 -0.96 1.03 -4.46
C VAL A 517 -0.62 1.44 -5.90
N ALA A 518 0.40 0.83 -6.48
CA ALA A 518 0.76 0.99 -7.89
C ALA A 518 -0.08 0.08 -8.77
N LYS A 519 -0.93 0.67 -9.63
CA LYS A 519 -1.89 -0.06 -10.47
C LYS A 519 -1.80 0.34 -11.93
N ILE A 520 -2.27 -0.54 -12.80
CA ILE A 520 -2.50 -0.20 -14.21
C ILE A 520 -3.68 0.77 -14.31
N ARG A 521 -3.49 1.85 -15.07
CA ARG A 521 -4.48 2.91 -15.24
C ARG A 521 -5.67 2.40 -16.05
N GLY A 522 -6.83 2.35 -15.40
CA GLY A 522 -8.09 1.95 -16.04
C GLY A 522 -8.38 0.44 -15.94
N GLY A 523 -7.59 -0.31 -15.18
CA GLY A 523 -7.66 -1.77 -15.15
C GLY A 523 -6.77 -2.40 -16.23
N TYR A 524 -6.81 -3.72 -16.35
CA TYR A 524 -6.06 -4.47 -17.35
C TYR A 524 -6.99 -5.46 -18.05
N ARG A 525 -7.10 -5.32 -19.38
CA ARG A 525 -7.89 -6.22 -20.22
C ARG A 525 -7.01 -7.30 -20.83
N VAL A 526 -7.46 -8.53 -20.78
CA VAL A 526 -6.78 -9.71 -21.34
C VAL A 526 -7.76 -10.59 -22.07
N ARG A 527 -7.23 -11.29 -23.07
CA ARG A 527 -7.93 -12.36 -23.77
C ARG A 527 -7.65 -13.67 -23.05
N LEU A 528 -8.70 -14.39 -22.71
CA LEU A 528 -8.60 -15.70 -22.09
C LEU A 528 -9.13 -16.75 -23.04
N LYS A 529 -8.29 -17.73 -23.37
CA LYS A 529 -8.68 -18.94 -24.09
C LYS A 529 -8.85 -20.07 -23.09
N ASN A 530 -10.05 -20.64 -23.02
CA ASN A 530 -10.31 -21.79 -22.19
C ASN A 530 -9.45 -22.98 -22.67
N LEU A 531 -8.88 -23.71 -21.73
CA LEU A 531 -8.11 -24.92 -22.03
C LEU A 531 -8.94 -26.13 -21.64
N ASP A 532 -9.30 -26.95 -22.63
CA ASP A 532 -10.33 -27.99 -22.50
C ASP A 532 -10.00 -29.13 -21.53
N ALA A 533 -8.73 -29.29 -21.13
CA ALA A 533 -8.26 -30.42 -20.32
C ALA A 533 -7.37 -30.00 -19.15
N TRP A 534 -7.96 -29.57 -18.05
CA TRP A 534 -7.30 -29.58 -16.74
C TRP A 534 -8.04 -30.47 -15.77
#